data_AF-A0A9P7FVW6-F1
#
_entry.id   AF-A0A9P7FVW6-F1
#
_cell.length_a   1.000
_cell.length_b   1.000
_cell.length_c   1.000
_cell.angle_alpha   90.00
_cell.angle_beta   90.00
_cell.angle_gamma   90.00
#
_symmetry.space_group_name_H-M   'P 1'
#
loop_
_entity.id
_entity.type
_entity.pdbx_description
1 polymer ?
#
loop_
_entity_poly.entity_id
_entity_poly.type
_entity_poly.pdbx_seq_one_letter_code
_entity_poly.pdbx_strand_id
1 'polypeptide(L)'
;MKFSSAFLGLLAALSVRAAISESELKENTAKGLRLISLAEGVDPVWKTEDEKLDLMRSKINFFDVTEVYDPNTPITALSGTVSSLVTYAPPSHQDEVKAIIATLSLDNMKSYLATLTAFNNRYYKSQTGVDATNWIVKTVGDIAAAYPASQATVKAFTHTWIQSSIIARIPGTSNGPVTILGAHMDSINLNNPTNGRAPGADDDGSGTVNLIEAFRALLASGFKPATPVEFHWYSGEEAGLLGSQAIAKSYKAAGTQVKAMMQLDMTA
;
A
#
# COMPACT_ATOMS: atom_id res chain seq x y z
N MET A 1 -9.20 -11.10 -1.77
CA MET A 1 -9.48 -11.24 -3.22
C MET A 1 -9.82 -12.69 -3.50
N LYS A 2 -11.00 -12.99 -4.06
CA LYS A 2 -11.34 -14.35 -4.47
C LYS A 2 -10.80 -14.55 -5.89
N PHE A 3 -9.81 -15.42 -6.04
CA PHE A 3 -9.29 -15.81 -7.34
C PHE A 3 -10.39 -16.55 -8.11
N SER A 4 -10.71 -16.09 -9.32
CA SER A 4 -11.61 -16.80 -10.22
C SER A 4 -10.88 -18.02 -10.76
N SER A 5 -11.27 -19.21 -10.32
CA SER A 5 -10.74 -20.50 -10.74
C SER A 5 -11.13 -20.82 -12.19
N ALA A 6 -10.43 -20.25 -13.16
CA ALA A 6 -10.42 -20.81 -14.51
C ALA A 6 -9.45 -22.01 -14.52
N PHE A 7 -10.02 -23.20 -14.33
CA PHE A 7 -9.31 -24.48 -14.38
C PHE A 7 -8.85 -24.74 -15.84
N LEU A 8 -7.67 -24.26 -16.21
CA LEU A 8 -6.95 -24.80 -17.35
C LEU A 8 -6.04 -25.91 -16.81
N GLY A 9 -6.41 -27.16 -17.07
CA GLY A 9 -5.64 -28.32 -16.68
C GLY A 9 -4.30 -28.36 -17.41
N LEU A 10 -3.28 -27.76 -16.81
CA LEU A 10 -1.88 -28.06 -17.11
C LEU A 10 -1.41 -29.07 -16.06
N LEU A 11 -0.98 -30.25 -16.50
CA LEU A 11 -0.16 -31.14 -15.67
C LEU A 11 1.12 -30.37 -15.31
N ALA A 12 1.14 -29.76 -14.12
CA ALA A 12 2.36 -29.21 -13.56
C ALA A 12 3.25 -30.37 -13.11
N ALA A 13 4.29 -30.68 -13.88
CA ALA A 13 5.41 -31.41 -13.32
C ALA A 13 5.96 -30.57 -12.16
N LEU A 14 5.89 -31.08 -10.93
CA LEU A 14 6.63 -30.49 -9.80
C LEU A 14 8.13 -30.68 -10.07
N SER A 15 8.72 -29.76 -10.82
CA SER A 15 10.16 -29.54 -10.74
C SER A 15 10.41 -28.84 -9.41
N VAL A 16 10.96 -29.56 -8.43
CA VAL A 16 11.49 -28.92 -7.22
C VAL A 16 12.72 -28.12 -7.66
N ARG A 17 12.53 -26.85 -8.02
CA ARG A 17 13.64 -25.91 -8.20
C ARG A 17 14.19 -25.61 -6.82
N ALA A 18 15.52 -25.57 -6.68
CA ALA A 18 16.13 -25.09 -5.45
C ALA A 18 15.71 -23.63 -5.21
N ALA A 19 15.54 -23.24 -3.95
CA ALA A 19 15.23 -21.85 -3.59
C ALA A 19 16.29 -20.90 -4.17
N ILE A 20 15.86 -19.71 -4.59
CA ILE A 20 16.74 -18.70 -5.21
C ILE A 20 17.72 -18.20 -4.15
N SER A 21 19.02 -18.41 -4.36
CA SER A 21 20.03 -18.00 -3.36
C SER A 21 20.13 -16.48 -3.21
N GLU A 22 20.63 -15.99 -2.06
CA GLU A 22 20.91 -14.55 -1.89
C GLU A 22 21.90 -14.01 -2.92
N SER A 23 22.88 -14.84 -3.33
CA SER A 23 23.85 -14.48 -4.38
C SER A 23 23.17 -14.32 -5.73
N GLU A 24 22.27 -15.25 -6.10
CA GLU A 24 21.50 -15.16 -7.34
C GLU A 24 20.58 -13.93 -7.33
N LEU A 25 19.92 -13.66 -6.20
CA LEU A 25 19.07 -12.48 -6.05
C LEU A 25 19.87 -11.19 -6.30
N LYS A 26 21.04 -11.03 -5.65
CA LYS A 26 21.92 -9.87 -5.84
C LYS A 26 22.41 -9.75 -7.27
N GLU A 27 22.85 -10.85 -7.88
CA GLU A 27 23.37 -10.87 -9.25
C GLU A 27 22.30 -10.46 -10.27
N ASN A 28 21.10 -11.03 -10.17
CA ASN A 28 20.03 -10.78 -11.12
C ASN A 28 19.40 -9.39 -10.93
N THR A 29 19.27 -8.90 -9.70
CA THR A 29 18.86 -7.51 -9.44
C THR A 29 19.89 -6.51 -10.00
N ALA A 30 21.19 -6.80 -9.89
CA ALA A 30 22.24 -5.96 -10.49
C ALA A 30 22.18 -5.93 -12.03
N LYS A 31 21.61 -6.97 -12.66
CA LYS A 31 21.31 -7.02 -14.10
C LYS A 31 19.99 -6.32 -14.47
N GLY A 32 19.26 -5.77 -13.50
CA GLY A 32 17.96 -5.13 -13.71
C GLY A 32 16.78 -6.11 -13.84
N LEU A 33 16.96 -7.38 -13.46
CA LEU A 33 15.87 -8.34 -13.44
C LEU A 33 15.02 -8.18 -12.17
N ARG A 34 13.73 -8.45 -12.31
CA ARG A 34 12.71 -8.43 -11.27
C ARG A 34 12.22 -9.84 -11.01
N LEU A 35 12.08 -10.21 -9.75
CA LEU A 35 11.56 -11.49 -9.32
C LEU A 35 10.04 -11.39 -9.13
N ILE A 36 9.28 -12.05 -10.00
CA ILE A 36 7.83 -11.88 -10.14
C ILE A 36 7.11 -13.15 -9.67
N SER A 37 6.24 -13.03 -8.67
CA SER A 37 5.31 -14.08 -8.25
C SER A 37 3.97 -13.89 -8.96
N LEU A 38 3.56 -14.90 -9.74
CA LEU A 38 2.34 -14.86 -10.55
C LEU A 38 1.14 -15.52 -9.84
N ALA A 39 1.38 -16.35 -8.83
CA ALA A 39 0.36 -17.05 -8.09
C ALA A 39 0.90 -17.53 -6.73
N GLU A 40 0.00 -17.66 -5.76
CA GLU A 40 0.33 -18.24 -4.46
C GLU A 40 0.77 -19.70 -4.61
N GLY A 41 1.86 -20.07 -3.94
CA GLY A 41 2.42 -21.43 -4.00
C GLY A 41 3.14 -21.77 -5.31
N VAL A 42 3.29 -20.81 -6.23
CA VAL A 42 4.08 -20.95 -7.46
C VAL A 42 5.41 -20.21 -7.28
N ASP A 43 6.51 -20.87 -7.63
CA ASP A 43 7.84 -20.28 -7.58
C ASP A 43 7.89 -18.99 -8.42
N PRO A 44 8.48 -17.91 -7.90
CA PRO A 44 8.59 -16.68 -8.64
C PRO A 44 9.58 -16.82 -9.81
N VAL A 45 9.35 -16.04 -10.85
CA VAL A 45 10.12 -16.06 -12.10
C VAL A 45 10.85 -14.74 -12.32
N TRP A 46 12.07 -14.83 -12.83
CA TRP A 46 12.84 -13.66 -13.25
C TRP A 46 12.25 -13.07 -14.53
N LYS A 47 12.01 -11.76 -14.53
CA LYS A 47 11.52 -10.97 -15.66
C LYS A 47 12.35 -9.68 -15.80
N THR A 48 12.52 -9.22 -17.02
CA THR A 48 12.96 -7.84 -17.27
C THR A 48 11.86 -6.84 -16.87
N GLU A 49 12.20 -5.56 -16.70
CA GLU A 49 11.18 -4.51 -16.51
C GLU A 49 10.20 -4.43 -17.69
N ASP A 50 10.65 -4.66 -18.93
CA ASP A 50 9.77 -4.65 -20.10
C ASP A 50 8.77 -5.81 -20.07
N GLU A 51 9.23 -7.03 -19.76
CA GLU A 51 8.31 -8.17 -19.61
C GLU A 51 7.31 -7.97 -18.46
N LYS A 52 7.75 -7.33 -17.37
CA LYS A 52 6.85 -6.95 -16.27
C LYS A 52 5.80 -5.96 -16.75
N LEU A 53 6.17 -4.93 -17.52
CA LEU A 53 5.22 -4.00 -18.12
C LEU A 53 4.26 -4.72 -19.08
N ASP A 54 4.71 -5.75 -19.80
CA ASP A 54 3.84 -6.56 -20.65
C ASP A 54 2.82 -7.39 -19.86
N LEU A 55 3.18 -7.90 -18.67
CA LEU A 55 2.23 -8.53 -17.74
C LEU A 55 1.14 -7.52 -17.33
N MET A 56 1.54 -6.30 -16.97
CA MET A 56 0.62 -5.22 -16.59
C MET A 56 -0.32 -4.84 -17.74
N ARG A 57 0.22 -4.64 -18.95
CA ARG A 57 -0.59 -4.37 -20.16
C ARG A 57 -1.57 -5.49 -20.47
N SER A 58 -1.19 -6.73 -20.16
CA SER A 58 -2.02 -7.92 -20.31
C SER A 58 -2.99 -8.15 -19.15
N LYS A 59 -3.02 -7.24 -18.16
CA LYS A 59 -3.86 -7.34 -16.94
C LYS A 59 -3.64 -8.63 -16.17
N ILE A 60 -2.41 -9.13 -16.18
CA ILE A 60 -2.00 -10.27 -15.37
C ILE A 60 -1.55 -9.73 -14.02
N ASN A 61 -2.23 -10.18 -12.96
CA ASN A 61 -1.87 -9.80 -11.58
C ASN A 61 -0.57 -10.49 -11.16
N PHE A 62 0.30 -9.77 -10.46
CA PHE A 62 1.54 -10.32 -9.91
C PHE A 62 1.99 -9.54 -8.67
N PHE A 63 2.87 -10.17 -7.90
CA PHE A 63 3.69 -9.49 -6.89
C PHE A 63 5.12 -9.40 -7.41
N ASP A 64 5.69 -8.20 -7.35
CA ASP A 64 7.14 -8.05 -7.53
C ASP A 64 7.80 -8.23 -6.18
N VAL A 65 8.35 -9.42 -5.97
CA VAL A 65 8.93 -9.84 -4.68
C VAL A 65 10.42 -9.58 -4.60
N THR A 66 11.01 -8.89 -5.58
CA THR A 66 12.46 -8.67 -5.70
C THR A 66 13.09 -8.16 -4.39
N GLU A 67 12.44 -7.19 -3.75
CA GLU A 67 12.95 -6.53 -2.53
C GLU A 67 12.58 -7.28 -1.24
N VAL A 68 11.57 -8.15 -1.30
CA VAL A 68 10.99 -8.78 -0.11
C VAL A 68 11.22 -10.28 -0.02
N TYR A 69 11.67 -10.92 -1.10
CA TYR A 69 12.00 -12.34 -1.13
C TYR A 69 12.98 -12.71 -0.01
N ASP A 70 12.72 -13.82 0.65
CA ASP A 70 13.57 -14.39 1.68
C ASP A 70 13.75 -15.88 1.37
N PRO A 71 14.96 -16.31 0.96
CA PRO A 71 15.22 -17.71 0.64
C PRO A 71 15.06 -18.66 1.82
N ASN A 72 15.11 -18.14 3.05
CA ASN A 72 15.01 -18.92 4.28
C ASN A 72 13.58 -18.99 4.82
N THR A 73 12.65 -18.23 4.23
CA THR A 73 11.22 -18.35 4.52
C THR A 73 10.61 -19.29 3.48
N PRO A 74 10.18 -20.51 3.85
CA PRO A 74 9.46 -21.37 2.93
C PRO A 74 8.25 -20.62 2.37
N ILE A 75 7.99 -20.74 1.06
CA ILE A 75 6.66 -20.45 0.50
C ILE A 75 5.75 -21.59 0.98
N THR A 76 5.56 -21.72 2.29
CA THR A 76 4.46 -22.53 2.80
C THR A 76 3.20 -21.81 2.38
N ALA A 77 2.39 -22.47 1.53
CA ALA A 77 0.97 -22.19 1.44
C ALA A 77 0.47 -21.88 2.85
N LEU A 78 -0.38 -20.87 3.01
CA LEU A 78 -0.96 -20.49 4.30
C LEU A 78 -1.64 -21.71 4.95
N SER A 79 -0.86 -22.56 5.63
CA SER A 79 -1.29 -23.50 6.66
C SER A 79 -1.50 -22.68 7.93
N GLY A 80 -2.15 -21.52 7.79
CA GLY A 80 -2.85 -20.93 8.90
C GLY A 80 -3.89 -21.97 9.27
N THR A 81 -3.80 -22.48 10.49
CA THR A 81 -4.99 -22.99 11.15
C THR A 81 -6.07 -21.95 10.89
N VAL A 82 -7.16 -22.34 10.23
CA VAL A 82 -8.33 -21.49 10.10
C VAL A 82 -8.67 -21.10 11.52
N SER A 83 -8.29 -19.89 11.90
CA SER A 83 -8.54 -19.40 13.24
C SER A 83 -10.04 -19.53 13.42
N SER A 84 -10.47 -20.11 14.54
CA SER A 84 -11.87 -20.17 14.93
C SER A 84 -12.53 -18.84 14.56
N LEU A 85 -13.71 -18.89 13.93
CA LEU A 85 -14.48 -17.69 13.56
C LEU A 85 -14.39 -16.65 14.68
N VAL A 86 -13.67 -15.56 14.42
CA VAL A 86 -13.52 -14.48 15.39
C VAL A 86 -14.87 -13.77 15.45
N THR A 87 -15.56 -13.90 16.58
CA THR A 87 -16.79 -13.14 16.82
C THR A 87 -16.41 -11.72 17.17
N TYR A 88 -16.72 -10.77 16.28
CA TYR A 88 -16.59 -9.35 16.56
C TYR A 88 -17.79 -8.86 17.35
N ALA A 89 -17.55 -8.00 18.35
CA ALA A 89 -18.63 -7.29 19.02
C ALA A 89 -19.39 -6.43 17.98
N PRO A 90 -20.71 -6.23 18.14
CA PRO A 90 -21.46 -5.32 17.29
C PRO A 90 -20.87 -3.90 17.40
N PRO A 91 -20.99 -3.05 16.36
CA PRO A 91 -20.58 -1.66 16.45
C PRO A 91 -21.23 -0.97 17.65
N SER A 92 -20.46 -0.15 18.36
CA SER A 92 -20.88 0.47 19.63
C SER A 92 -20.61 1.98 19.74
N HIS A 93 -20.18 2.62 18.65
CA HIS A 93 -19.75 4.03 18.60
C HIS A 93 -20.54 4.82 17.54
N GLN A 94 -21.81 4.47 17.31
CA GLN A 94 -22.60 4.99 16.20
C GLN A 94 -22.79 6.50 16.28
N ASP A 95 -23.00 7.04 17.48
CA ASP A 95 -23.25 8.47 17.65
C ASP A 95 -21.97 9.29 17.44
N GLU A 96 -20.81 8.83 17.93
CA GLU A 96 -19.53 9.49 17.62
C GLU A 96 -19.23 9.42 16.12
N VAL A 97 -19.40 8.25 15.51
CA VAL A 97 -19.12 8.05 14.07
C VAL A 97 -20.04 8.91 13.20
N LYS A 98 -21.35 8.99 13.50
CA LYS A 98 -22.29 9.87 12.77
C LYS A 98 -21.90 11.34 12.86
N ALA A 99 -21.49 11.79 14.04
CA ALA A 99 -21.02 13.16 14.24
C ALA A 99 -19.79 13.45 13.38
N ILE A 100 -18.83 12.53 13.32
CA ILE A 100 -17.61 12.67 12.50
C ILE A 100 -17.96 12.67 11.00
N ILE A 101 -18.80 11.75 10.54
CA ILE A 101 -19.23 11.66 9.13
C ILE A 101 -19.85 12.99 8.67
N ALA A 102 -20.64 13.64 9.52
CA ALA A 102 -21.25 14.93 9.20
C ALA A 102 -20.23 16.07 9.00
N THR A 103 -18.97 15.89 9.40
CA THR A 103 -17.89 16.86 9.20
C THR A 103 -17.05 16.61 7.94
N LEU A 104 -17.28 15.51 7.22
CA LEU A 104 -16.55 15.21 5.98
C LEU A 104 -16.91 16.24 4.90
N SER A 105 -15.90 16.72 4.19
CA SER A 105 -16.03 17.75 3.15
C SER A 105 -15.68 17.20 1.78
N LEU A 106 -16.68 17.09 0.91
CA LEU A 106 -16.49 16.80 -0.51
C LEU A 106 -15.66 17.89 -1.21
N ASP A 107 -15.76 19.14 -0.76
CA ASP A 107 -14.99 20.23 -1.35
C ASP A 107 -13.50 20.10 -1.03
N ASN A 108 -13.15 19.66 0.19
CA ASN A 108 -11.77 19.33 0.54
C ASN A 108 -11.24 18.21 -0.35
N MET A 109 -11.97 17.10 -0.45
CA MET A 109 -11.56 15.94 -1.24
C MET A 109 -11.38 16.30 -2.72
N LYS A 110 -12.30 17.07 -3.31
CA LYS A 110 -12.19 17.58 -4.69
C LYS A 110 -10.98 18.49 -4.87
N SER A 111 -10.68 19.36 -3.90
CA SER A 111 -9.52 20.26 -3.93
C SER A 111 -8.19 19.48 -3.87
N TYR A 112 -8.10 18.50 -2.98
CA TYR A 112 -6.96 17.59 -2.89
C TYR A 112 -6.78 16.81 -4.19
N LEU A 113 -7.86 16.29 -4.77
CA LEU A 113 -7.82 15.51 -5.99
C LEU A 113 -7.41 16.36 -7.20
N ALA A 114 -7.91 17.59 -7.28
CA ALA A 114 -7.48 18.54 -8.30
C ALA A 114 -5.97 18.81 -8.23
N THR A 115 -5.40 18.86 -7.01
CA THR A 115 -3.95 19.02 -6.83
C THR A 115 -3.19 17.76 -7.27
N LEU A 116 -3.62 16.56 -6.82
CA LEU A 116 -2.97 15.30 -7.18
C LEU A 116 -3.00 14.99 -8.68
N THR A 117 -4.08 15.36 -9.35
CA THR A 117 -4.28 15.13 -10.80
C THR A 117 -3.61 16.20 -11.67
N ALA A 118 -3.11 17.29 -11.07
CA ALA A 118 -2.34 18.33 -11.74
C ALA A 118 -0.86 17.95 -11.94
N PHE A 119 -0.31 17.05 -11.12
CA PHE A 119 0.99 16.44 -11.40
C PHE A 119 0.93 15.68 -12.72
N ASN A 120 2.02 15.71 -13.51
CA ASN A 120 2.06 15.00 -14.79
C ASN A 120 1.75 13.51 -14.62
N ASN A 121 2.42 12.89 -13.66
CA ASN A 121 2.12 11.57 -13.12
C ASN A 121 2.66 11.53 -11.68
N ARG A 122 2.33 10.47 -10.95
CA ARG A 122 2.86 10.21 -9.61
C ARG A 122 3.72 8.95 -9.55
N TYR A 123 4.36 8.58 -10.66
CA TYR A 123 5.09 7.31 -10.79
C TYR A 123 6.27 7.23 -9.82
N TYR A 124 6.47 6.08 -9.18
CA TYR A 124 7.43 5.89 -8.08
C TYR A 124 8.92 6.15 -8.42
N LYS A 125 9.27 6.15 -9.71
CA LYS A 125 10.60 6.49 -10.23
C LYS A 125 10.69 7.90 -10.84
N SER A 126 9.61 8.68 -10.81
CA SER A 126 9.55 10.02 -11.39
C SER A 126 9.76 11.12 -10.33
N GLN A 127 10.29 12.27 -10.75
CA GLN A 127 10.37 13.44 -9.87
C GLN A 127 8.97 13.94 -9.47
N THR A 128 8.00 13.90 -10.39
CA THR A 128 6.62 14.30 -10.09
C THR A 128 5.94 13.39 -9.07
N GLY A 129 6.33 12.12 -8.98
CA GLY A 129 5.96 11.21 -7.89
C GLY A 129 6.53 11.65 -6.54
N VAL A 130 7.80 12.06 -6.49
CA VAL A 130 8.42 12.63 -5.27
C VAL A 130 7.73 13.92 -4.86
N ASP A 131 7.44 14.80 -5.81
CA ASP A 131 6.77 16.08 -5.56
C ASP A 131 5.34 15.87 -5.01
N ALA A 132 4.61 14.89 -5.55
CA ALA A 132 3.30 14.49 -5.03
C ALA A 132 3.39 13.93 -3.61
N THR A 133 4.37 13.08 -3.31
CA THR A 133 4.62 12.58 -1.94
C THR A 133 4.92 13.73 -0.98
N ASN A 134 5.76 14.68 -1.38
CA ASN A 134 6.08 15.86 -0.56
C ASN A 134 4.83 16.71 -0.30
N TRP A 135 3.95 16.85 -1.28
CA TRP A 135 2.67 17.54 -1.11
C TRP A 135 1.75 16.81 -0.12
N ILE A 136 1.65 15.48 -0.18
CA ILE A 136 0.86 14.70 0.78
C ILE A 136 1.45 14.82 2.19
N VAL A 137 2.77 14.67 2.36
CA VAL A 137 3.45 14.83 3.66
C VAL A 137 3.16 16.20 4.25
N LYS A 138 3.26 17.26 3.44
CA LYS A 138 2.96 18.62 3.88
C LYS A 138 1.50 18.77 4.28
N THR A 139 0.56 18.30 3.45
CA THR A 139 -0.88 18.43 3.69
C THR A 139 -1.30 17.71 4.98
N VAL A 140 -0.88 16.46 5.14
CA VAL A 140 -1.18 15.65 6.33
C VAL A 140 -0.45 16.19 7.56
N GLY A 141 0.77 16.71 7.39
CA GLY A 141 1.53 17.38 8.45
C GLY A 141 0.86 18.67 8.94
N ASP A 142 0.37 19.51 8.04
CA ASP A 142 -0.36 20.73 8.37
C ASP A 142 -1.67 20.40 9.11
N ILE A 143 -2.37 19.34 8.69
CA ILE A 143 -3.54 18.81 9.41
C ILE A 143 -3.16 18.37 10.83
N ALA A 144 -2.09 17.59 11.00
CA ALA A 144 -1.64 17.16 12.33
C ALA A 144 -1.25 18.36 13.23
N ALA A 145 -0.58 19.36 12.66
CA ALA A 145 -0.18 20.57 13.38
C ALA A 145 -1.36 21.44 13.81
N ALA A 146 -2.47 21.42 13.07
CA ALA A 146 -3.71 22.11 13.46
C ALA A 146 -4.41 21.48 14.67
N TYR A 147 -4.11 20.20 14.98
CA TYR A 147 -4.71 19.46 16.09
C TYR A 147 -3.64 18.85 17.02
N PRO A 148 -2.82 19.66 17.71
CA PRO A 148 -1.68 19.17 18.49
C PRO A 148 -2.08 18.25 19.65
N ALA A 149 -3.31 18.39 20.17
CA ALA A 149 -3.84 17.51 21.21
C ALA A 149 -4.01 16.03 20.77
N SER A 150 -4.03 15.77 19.45
CA SER A 150 -4.05 14.42 18.90
C SER A 150 -2.72 13.68 19.06
N GLN A 151 -1.61 14.42 19.20
CA GLN A 151 -0.24 13.88 19.18
C GLN A 151 0.06 13.05 17.92
N ALA A 152 -0.65 13.31 16.82
CA ALA A 152 -0.45 12.59 15.58
C ALA A 152 0.94 12.87 15.00
N THR A 153 1.54 11.86 14.38
CA THR A 153 2.86 11.98 13.72
C THR A 153 2.74 11.60 12.26
N VAL A 154 3.56 12.21 11.40
CA VAL A 154 3.62 11.91 9.95
C VAL A 154 5.07 11.61 9.60
N LYS A 155 5.33 10.44 9.04
CA LYS A 155 6.69 9.98 8.71
C LYS A 155 6.74 9.41 7.30
N ALA A 156 7.82 9.73 6.58
CA ALA A 156 8.17 9.03 5.36
C ALA A 156 8.79 7.66 5.70
N PHE A 157 8.43 6.64 4.93
CA PHE A 157 9.08 5.34 4.90
C PHE A 157 9.91 5.26 3.63
N THR A 158 11.23 5.26 3.78
CA THR A 158 12.19 5.26 2.68
C THR A 158 12.32 3.87 2.05
N HIS A 159 12.45 3.84 0.73
CA HIS A 159 12.65 2.62 -0.06
C HIS A 159 13.98 2.64 -0.83
N THR A 160 14.24 1.59 -1.60
CA THR A 160 15.38 1.55 -2.54
C THR A 160 15.15 2.41 -3.80
N TRP A 161 13.94 2.95 -3.98
CA TRP A 161 13.58 3.92 -5.01
C TRP A 161 13.30 5.31 -4.43
N ILE A 162 13.14 6.31 -5.30
CA ILE A 162 13.14 7.73 -4.90
C ILE A 162 11.85 8.21 -4.21
N GLN A 163 10.69 7.62 -4.53
CA GLN A 163 9.42 7.96 -3.90
C GLN A 163 9.25 7.17 -2.59
N SER A 164 9.20 7.85 -1.45
CA SER A 164 8.89 7.23 -0.15
C SER A 164 7.41 6.86 -0.02
N SER A 165 7.06 5.88 0.81
CA SER A 165 5.68 5.76 1.34
C SER A 165 5.48 6.71 2.52
N ILE A 166 4.25 6.95 2.94
CA ILE A 166 3.92 7.82 4.10
C ILE A 166 3.15 7.01 5.13
N ILE A 167 3.52 7.17 6.40
CA ILE A 167 2.81 6.62 7.55
C ILE A 167 2.44 7.78 8.47
N ALA A 168 1.17 8.14 8.52
CA ALA A 168 0.63 9.01 9.56
C ALA A 168 0.01 8.17 10.67
N ARG A 169 0.26 8.53 11.94
CA ARG A 169 -0.11 7.73 13.10
C ARG A 169 -0.81 8.58 14.13
N ILE A 170 -2.00 8.16 14.53
CA ILE A 170 -2.71 8.61 15.73
C ILE A 170 -2.35 7.63 16.86
N PRO A 171 -1.69 8.08 17.94
CA PRO A 171 -1.31 7.20 19.04
C PRO A 171 -2.55 6.67 19.76
N GLY A 172 -2.44 5.44 20.27
CA GLY A 172 -3.43 4.88 21.19
C GLY A 172 -3.22 5.40 22.61
N THR A 173 -4.28 5.40 23.42
CA THR A 173 -4.16 5.62 24.87
C THR A 173 -3.45 4.47 25.59
N SER A 174 -3.37 3.29 24.96
CA SER A 174 -2.55 2.17 25.39
C SER A 174 -1.76 1.58 24.22
N ASN A 175 -0.74 0.80 24.54
CA ASN A 175 -0.10 -0.07 23.56
C ASN A 175 -1.09 -1.17 23.13
N GLY A 176 -0.96 -1.62 21.89
CA GLY A 176 -1.79 -2.70 21.36
C GLY A 176 -1.66 -2.82 19.85
N PRO A 177 -2.37 -3.78 19.24
CA PRO A 177 -2.29 -4.02 17.82
C PRO A 177 -2.83 -2.82 17.03
N VAL A 178 -2.10 -2.43 15.99
CA VAL A 178 -2.39 -1.25 15.17
C VAL A 178 -3.51 -1.54 14.18
N THR A 179 -4.40 -0.56 13.96
CA THR A 179 -5.36 -0.58 12.86
C THR A 179 -4.85 0.30 11.73
N ILE A 180 -4.84 -0.20 10.50
CA ILE A 180 -4.26 0.48 9.35
C ILE A 180 -5.36 0.80 8.34
N LEU A 181 -5.41 2.04 7.85
CA LEU A 181 -6.13 2.42 6.65
C LEU A 181 -5.08 2.79 5.59
N GLY A 182 -5.22 2.25 4.39
CA GLY A 182 -4.23 2.39 3.32
C GLY A 182 -4.85 2.84 2.01
N ALA A 183 -4.05 3.52 1.21
CA ALA A 183 -4.28 3.86 -0.19
C ALA A 183 -2.91 3.85 -0.89
N HIS A 184 -2.87 3.70 -2.21
CA HIS A 184 -1.62 3.99 -2.91
C HIS A 184 -1.67 5.38 -3.53
N MET A 185 -0.52 6.05 -3.60
CA MET A 185 -0.44 7.44 -4.08
C MET A 185 0.25 7.58 -5.42
N ASP A 186 0.89 6.52 -5.92
CA ASP A 186 1.45 6.53 -7.26
C ASP A 186 0.38 6.41 -8.34
N SER A 187 0.79 6.58 -9.59
CA SER A 187 -0.07 6.43 -10.76
C SER A 187 0.83 6.13 -11.95
N ILE A 188 0.39 5.28 -12.88
CA ILE A 188 1.20 4.92 -14.04
C ILE A 188 0.53 5.25 -15.38
N ASN A 189 1.36 5.53 -16.39
CA ASN A 189 0.98 5.45 -17.79
C ASN A 189 1.75 4.30 -18.43
N LEU A 190 1.10 3.17 -18.72
CA LEU A 190 1.78 1.95 -19.21
C LEU A 190 2.54 2.10 -20.54
N ASN A 191 2.20 3.11 -21.33
CA ASN A 191 2.88 3.39 -22.59
C ASN A 191 4.16 4.22 -22.38
N ASN A 192 4.22 5.00 -21.29
CA ASN A 192 5.38 5.79 -20.92
C ASN A 192 5.37 6.02 -19.40
N PRO A 193 5.79 5.04 -18.58
CA PRO A 193 5.60 5.09 -17.13
C PRO A 193 6.23 6.33 -16.48
N THR A 194 7.42 6.72 -16.93
CA THR A 194 8.16 7.83 -16.33
C THR A 194 7.68 9.20 -16.77
N ASN A 195 7.38 9.40 -18.06
CA ASN A 195 7.11 10.74 -18.60
C ASN A 195 5.68 10.91 -19.11
N GLY A 196 4.97 9.81 -19.35
CA GLY A 196 3.59 9.82 -19.80
C GLY A 196 2.68 10.46 -18.76
N ARG A 197 1.67 11.18 -19.25
CA ARG A 197 0.68 11.78 -18.37
C ARG A 197 -0.19 10.68 -17.76
N ALA A 198 -0.29 10.66 -16.43
CA ALA A 198 -1.14 9.76 -15.65
C ALA A 198 -1.78 10.57 -14.51
N PRO A 199 -2.98 11.14 -14.73
CA PRO A 199 -3.64 11.91 -13.69
C PRO A 199 -4.01 11.05 -12.48
N GLY A 200 -4.23 9.74 -12.67
CA GLY A 200 -4.55 8.78 -11.62
C GLY A 200 -5.66 9.28 -10.69
N ALA A 201 -6.79 9.71 -11.27
CA ALA A 201 -7.84 10.38 -10.49
C ALA A 201 -8.62 9.38 -9.62
N ASP A 202 -9.14 8.32 -10.23
CA ASP A 202 -9.79 7.25 -9.49
C ASP A 202 -8.76 6.29 -8.88
N ASP A 203 -7.76 5.93 -9.68
CA ASP A 203 -6.66 5.00 -9.36
C ASP A 203 -5.32 5.75 -9.14
N ASP A 204 -4.86 5.94 -7.89
CA ASP A 204 -5.67 5.92 -6.66
C ASP A 204 -5.68 7.31 -5.98
N GLY A 205 -5.90 8.33 -6.80
CA GLY A 205 -6.18 9.67 -6.31
C GLY A 205 -7.40 9.68 -5.38
N SER A 206 -8.42 8.88 -5.66
CA SER A 206 -9.67 8.84 -4.89
C SER A 206 -9.46 8.25 -3.48
N GLY A 207 -8.81 7.10 -3.36
CA GLY A 207 -8.46 6.49 -2.07
C GLY A 207 -7.50 7.36 -1.29
N THR A 208 -6.50 7.95 -1.97
CA THR A 208 -5.55 8.89 -1.35
C THR A 208 -6.26 10.08 -0.69
N VAL A 209 -7.20 10.76 -1.38
CA VAL A 209 -7.88 11.94 -0.82
C VAL A 209 -8.93 11.59 0.23
N ASN A 210 -9.58 10.43 0.10
CA ASN A 210 -10.45 9.89 1.14
C ASN A 210 -9.67 9.66 2.43
N LEU A 211 -8.45 9.13 2.32
CA LEU A 211 -7.58 8.89 3.48
C LEU A 211 -7.14 10.19 4.15
N ILE A 212 -6.82 11.24 3.38
CA ILE A 212 -6.49 12.59 3.90
C ILE A 212 -7.68 13.18 4.66
N GLU A 213 -8.88 13.11 4.09
CA GLU A 213 -10.08 13.70 4.70
C GLU A 213 -10.54 12.91 5.94
N ALA A 214 -10.43 11.58 5.93
CA ALA A 214 -10.68 10.75 7.11
C ALA A 214 -9.71 11.08 8.25
N PHE A 215 -8.42 11.23 7.95
CA PHE A 215 -7.41 11.66 8.93
C PHE A 215 -7.78 13.02 9.55
N ARG A 216 -8.09 14.02 8.71
CA ARG A 216 -8.52 15.35 9.16
C ARG A 216 -9.75 15.29 10.07
N ALA A 217 -10.79 14.57 9.67
CA ALA A 217 -12.04 14.50 10.40
C ALA A 217 -11.87 13.85 11.79
N LEU A 218 -11.06 12.78 11.88
CA LEU A 218 -10.74 12.13 13.15
C LEU A 218 -9.94 13.03 14.08
N LEU A 219 -8.95 13.77 13.57
CA LEU A 219 -8.21 14.71 14.40
C LEU A 219 -9.11 15.86 14.89
N ALA A 220 -9.95 16.39 14.01
CA ALA A 220 -10.89 17.46 14.33
C ALA A 220 -11.93 17.06 15.39
N SER A 221 -12.33 15.79 15.44
CA SER A 221 -13.25 15.28 16.45
C SER A 221 -12.60 15.00 17.81
N GLY A 222 -11.29 15.21 17.95
CA GLY A 222 -10.54 14.85 19.15
C GLY A 222 -10.46 13.34 19.38
N PHE A 223 -10.47 12.54 18.30
CA PHE A 223 -10.41 11.08 18.38
C PHE A 223 -9.17 10.60 19.16
N LYS A 224 -9.42 9.78 20.18
CA LYS A 224 -8.39 9.17 21.03
C LYS A 224 -8.60 7.65 21.07
N PRO A 225 -8.03 6.89 20.13
CA PRO A 225 -8.29 5.47 20.06
C PRO A 225 -7.60 4.73 21.21
N ALA A 226 -8.15 3.56 21.61
CA ALA A 226 -7.51 2.73 22.62
C ALA A 226 -6.17 2.17 22.14
N THR A 227 -6.14 1.64 20.91
CA THR A 227 -4.91 1.19 20.23
C THR A 227 -4.59 2.10 19.05
N PRO A 228 -3.33 2.14 18.58
CA PRO A 228 -2.94 3.07 17.53
C PRO A 228 -3.69 2.87 16.22
N VAL A 229 -3.92 3.96 15.50
CA VAL A 229 -4.48 3.96 14.13
C VAL A 229 -3.47 4.62 13.19
N GLU A 230 -3.19 3.97 12.07
CA GLU A 230 -2.26 4.45 11.06
C GLU A 230 -2.93 4.62 9.69
N PHE A 231 -2.48 5.64 8.97
CA PHE A 231 -2.91 6.03 7.63
C PHE A 231 -1.69 5.90 6.74
N HIS A 232 -1.75 4.99 5.78
CA HIS A 232 -0.62 4.64 4.91
C HIS A 232 -0.91 5.11 3.48
N TRP A 233 0.03 5.85 2.90
CA TRP A 233 0.05 6.11 1.46
C TRP A 233 1.23 5.36 0.86
N TYR A 234 0.94 4.30 0.11
CA TYR A 234 1.95 3.41 -0.46
C TYR A 234 2.51 3.98 -1.77
N SER A 235 3.82 3.89 -1.95
CA SER A 235 4.49 4.11 -3.24
C SER A 235 4.71 2.80 -3.98
N GLY A 236 4.78 2.86 -5.31
CA GLY A 236 5.13 1.72 -6.15
C GLY A 236 4.12 0.58 -6.12
N GLU A 237 2.84 0.87 -5.87
CA GLU A 237 1.76 -0.12 -5.99
C GLU A 237 1.68 -0.61 -7.43
N GLU A 238 1.68 0.34 -8.37
CA GLU A 238 1.52 0.09 -9.80
C GLU A 238 2.66 -0.78 -10.33
N ALA A 239 3.82 -0.71 -9.69
CA ALA A 239 4.99 -1.50 -10.04
C ALA A 239 5.03 -2.86 -9.33
N GLY A 240 3.89 -3.41 -8.91
CA GLY A 240 3.80 -4.74 -8.28
C GLY A 240 3.87 -4.69 -6.76
N LEU A 241 3.13 -3.79 -6.13
CA LEU A 241 2.87 -3.73 -4.69
C LEU A 241 4.14 -3.49 -3.85
N LEU A 242 5.10 -2.70 -4.37
CA LEU A 242 6.43 -2.60 -3.80
C LEU A 242 6.43 -1.98 -2.39
N GLY A 243 5.80 -0.82 -2.23
CA GLY A 243 5.85 -0.08 -0.97
C GLY A 243 5.07 -0.75 0.16
N SER A 244 3.91 -1.34 -0.14
CA SER A 244 3.11 -2.07 0.85
C SER A 244 3.81 -3.35 1.31
N GLN A 245 4.44 -4.09 0.40
CA GLN A 245 5.25 -5.27 0.73
C GLN A 245 6.45 -4.90 1.63
N ALA A 246 7.16 -3.81 1.33
CA ALA A 246 8.30 -3.36 2.13
C ALA A 246 7.87 -3.01 3.58
N ILE A 247 6.76 -2.29 3.75
CA ILE A 247 6.21 -1.96 5.06
C ILE A 247 5.74 -3.22 5.79
N ALA A 248 5.01 -4.12 5.12
CA ALA A 248 4.55 -5.38 5.71
C ALA A 248 5.72 -6.26 6.19
N LYS A 249 6.79 -6.37 5.38
CA LYS A 249 8.02 -7.07 5.76
C LYS A 249 8.70 -6.42 6.97
N SER A 250 8.78 -5.09 7.00
CA SER A 250 9.31 -4.34 8.15
C SER A 250 8.48 -4.58 9.42
N TYR A 251 7.16 -4.57 9.31
CA TYR A 251 6.24 -4.79 10.44
C TYR A 251 6.37 -6.21 10.99
N LYS A 252 6.45 -7.22 10.10
CA LYS A 252 6.72 -8.62 10.47
C LYS A 252 8.06 -8.75 11.20
N ALA A 253 9.13 -8.15 10.66
CA ALA A 253 10.46 -8.20 11.27
C ALA A 253 10.51 -7.50 12.64
N ALA A 254 9.75 -6.42 12.82
CA ALA A 254 9.64 -5.69 14.09
C ALA A 254 8.66 -6.34 15.09
N GLY A 255 7.97 -7.42 14.73
CA GLY A 255 6.93 -8.03 15.56
C GLY A 255 5.71 -7.13 15.79
N THR A 256 5.45 -6.19 14.87
CA THR A 256 4.30 -5.27 14.95
C THR A 256 3.02 -6.06 14.76
N GLN A 257 2.15 -6.06 15.77
CA GLN A 257 0.85 -6.70 15.67
C GLN A 257 -0.13 -5.78 14.94
N VAL A 258 -0.71 -6.27 13.85
CA VAL A 258 -1.75 -5.56 13.08
C VAL A 258 -3.10 -6.18 13.43
N LYS A 259 -4.04 -5.36 13.90
CA LYS A 259 -5.40 -5.79 14.26
C LYS A 259 -6.27 -5.95 13.02
N ALA A 260 -6.21 -4.97 12.13
CA ALA A 260 -6.97 -4.90 10.89
C ALA A 260 -6.27 -3.94 9.92
N MET A 261 -6.46 -4.18 8.63
CA MET A 261 -6.03 -3.29 7.56
C MET A 261 -7.18 -3.14 6.56
N MET A 262 -7.47 -1.90 6.17
CA MET A 262 -8.43 -1.55 5.12
C MET A 262 -7.69 -0.83 4.01
N GLN A 263 -7.84 -1.31 2.77
CA GLN A 263 -7.37 -0.63 1.57
C GLN A 263 -8.52 0.16 0.94
N LEU A 264 -8.25 1.41 0.59
CA LEU A 264 -9.08 2.26 -0.25
C LEU A 264 -8.33 2.37 -1.57
N ASP A 265 -8.92 1.84 -2.63
CA ASP A 265 -8.33 1.80 -3.96
C ASP A 265 -9.47 1.81 -4.97
N MET A 266 -9.54 2.87 -5.77
CA MET A 266 -10.66 3.20 -6.66
C MET A 266 -12.01 3.30 -5.91
N THR A 267 -12.31 4.50 -5.45
CA THR A 267 -13.45 4.78 -4.56
C THR A 267 -14.49 5.73 -5.16
N ALA A 268 -14.39 6.07 -6.44
CA ALA A 268 -15.22 7.07 -7.11
C ALA A 268 -15.88 6.58 -8.41
#